data_AF-A0A0F5P9J6-F1
#
_entry.id   AF-A0A0F5P9J6-F1
#
_cell.length_a   1.000
_cell.length_b   1.000
_cell.length_c   1.000
_cell.angle_alpha   90.00
_cell.angle_beta   90.00
_cell.angle_gamma   90.00
#
_symmetry.space_group_name_H-M   'P 1'
#
loop_
_entity.id
_entity.type
_entity.pdbx_description
1 polymer ?
#
loop_
_entity_poly.entity_id
_entity_poly.type
_entity_poly.pdbx_seq_one_letter_code
_entity_poly.pdbx_strand_id
1 'polypeptide(L)'
;MSVVVLTGGVGGAKLVLGLIHALPPGEVTAIVNTGDDFTHLGLAISPDIDTLLYTLAGKANAAQGWGREGETWSFLAALRSLGGEDWFALGDGDLALHVLRTARCAAGEPLSAIIADFARAWGIGAAILPMSDDPVATVVETGEGPLAFQRYFVERRSEPAVQSVRFEGAGTARPASGVIEAIHAADAILIAPSNPFLSIDPLLAVPALRAALGEAHAPVVAVSPIIGGAAVKGPTAKLMRELGQEVSNASIAAHYHGLIDGLVIHSGDDAPESVELAHTDTMMRDEQDKVRVAEMALMLARSIASR
;
A
#
# COMPACT_ATOMS: atom_id res chain seq x y z
N MET A 1 14.46 10.96 13.39
CA MET A 1 13.35 11.58 12.66
C MET A 1 12.37 10.47 12.34
N SER A 2 11.29 10.37 13.13
CA SER A 2 10.27 9.34 12.98
C SER A 2 9.44 9.62 11.74
N VAL A 3 9.39 8.67 10.81
CA VAL A 3 8.64 8.79 9.55
C VAL A 3 7.59 7.70 9.47
N VAL A 4 6.34 8.11 9.32
CA VAL A 4 5.22 7.21 9.03
C VAL A 4 4.94 7.23 7.54
N VAL A 5 4.70 6.06 6.94
CA VAL A 5 4.25 5.93 5.56
C VAL A 5 2.95 5.16 5.48
N LEU A 6 1.93 5.77 4.89
CA LEU A 6 0.71 5.09 4.45
C LEU A 6 0.96 4.44 3.10
N THR A 7 0.81 3.12 3.01
CA THR A 7 1.30 2.35 1.87
C THR A 7 0.42 1.16 1.49
N GLY A 8 0.46 0.82 0.20
CA GLY A 8 -0.09 -0.40 -0.37
C GLY A 8 0.50 -0.66 -1.76
N GLY A 9 0.51 -1.92 -2.19
CA GLY A 9 1.07 -2.37 -3.45
C GLY A 9 2.57 -2.12 -3.65
N VAL A 10 3.02 -2.39 -4.87
CA VAL A 10 4.44 -2.35 -5.25
C VAL A 10 5.03 -0.95 -5.24
N GLY A 11 4.28 0.07 -5.65
CA GLY A 11 4.74 1.47 -5.64
C GLY A 11 5.04 1.94 -4.22
N GLY A 12 4.18 1.57 -3.27
CA GLY A 12 4.35 1.83 -1.86
C GLY A 12 5.59 1.14 -1.27
N ALA A 13 5.75 -0.16 -1.53
CA ALA A 13 6.91 -0.92 -1.06
C ALA A 13 8.25 -0.35 -1.57
N LYS A 14 8.29 0.18 -2.80
CA LYS A 14 9.47 0.85 -3.34
C LYS A 14 9.84 2.13 -2.58
N LEU A 15 8.86 2.97 -2.23
CA LEU A 15 9.12 4.18 -1.45
C LEU A 15 9.62 3.83 -0.05
N VAL A 16 8.99 2.85 0.63
CA VAL A 16 9.42 2.41 1.96
C VAL A 16 10.86 1.90 1.93
N LEU A 17 11.24 1.13 0.91
CA LEU A 17 12.63 0.70 0.73
C LEU A 17 13.59 1.89 0.54
N GLY A 18 13.19 2.90 -0.24
CA GLY A 18 13.96 4.14 -0.39
C GLY A 18 14.17 4.88 0.93
N LEU A 19 13.13 4.96 1.77
CA LEU A 19 13.21 5.60 3.09
C LEU A 19 14.13 4.86 4.05
N ILE A 20 14.09 3.52 4.07
CA ILE A 20 14.99 2.71 4.90
C ILE A 20 16.46 2.93 4.53
N HIS A 21 16.75 3.20 3.26
CA HIS A 21 18.11 3.50 2.80
C HIS A 21 18.49 4.97 3.04
N ALA A 22 17.52 5.89 3.06
CA ALA A 22 17.74 7.32 3.30
C ALA A 22 17.82 7.70 4.78
N LEU A 23 17.32 6.86 5.69
CA LEU A 23 17.20 7.15 7.12
C LEU A 23 17.95 6.13 7.99
N PRO A 24 18.34 6.50 9.23
CA PRO A 24 18.86 5.55 10.19
C PRO A 24 17.88 4.38 10.47
N PRO A 25 18.38 3.19 10.83
CA PRO A 25 17.53 2.07 11.22
C PRO A 25 16.54 2.43 12.34
N GLY A 26 15.30 1.94 12.24
CA GLY A 26 14.25 2.15 13.24
C GLY A 26 13.45 3.45 13.12
N GLU A 27 13.78 4.30 12.13
CA GLU A 27 13.10 5.59 11.92
C GLU A 27 11.88 5.50 10.99
N VAL A 28 11.62 4.33 10.38
CA VAL A 28 10.53 4.14 9.41
C VAL A 28 9.46 3.21 9.97
N THR A 29 8.22 3.69 10.00
CA THR A 29 7.02 2.90 10.28
C THR A 29 6.10 2.90 9.04
N ALA A 30 5.83 1.73 8.49
CA ALA A 30 4.89 1.55 7.39
C ALA A 30 3.53 1.08 7.93
N ILE A 31 2.48 1.88 7.70
CA ILE A 31 1.08 1.49 7.94
C ILE A 31 0.53 0.98 6.61
N VAL A 32 0.24 -0.31 6.57
CA VAL A 32 -0.02 -1.05 5.33
C VAL A 32 -1.50 -1.34 5.16
N ASN A 33 -2.00 -1.10 3.95
CA ASN A 33 -3.34 -1.50 3.52
C ASN A 33 -3.62 -2.98 3.82
N THR A 34 -4.78 -3.27 4.40
CA THR A 34 -5.33 -4.62 4.55
C THR A 34 -6.69 -4.79 3.87
N GLY A 35 -7.14 -3.79 3.10
CA GLY A 35 -8.38 -3.86 2.30
C GLY A 35 -8.33 -4.93 1.20
N ASP A 36 -7.12 -5.35 0.84
CA ASP A 36 -6.85 -6.38 -0.17
C ASP A 36 -6.75 -7.79 0.43
N ASP A 37 -6.79 -7.89 1.76
CA ASP A 37 -6.72 -9.16 2.49
C ASP A 37 -7.95 -9.99 2.23
N PHE A 38 -7.75 -11.29 2.03
CA PHE A 38 -8.83 -12.21 1.70
C PHE A 38 -8.48 -13.64 2.10
N THR A 39 -9.51 -14.50 2.06
CA THR A 39 -9.33 -15.94 2.24
C THR A 39 -9.35 -16.63 0.88
N HIS A 40 -8.31 -17.41 0.57
CA HIS A 40 -8.25 -18.24 -0.62
C HIS A 40 -7.82 -19.65 -0.24
N LEU A 41 -8.55 -20.67 -0.70
CA LEU A 41 -8.27 -22.08 -0.35
C LEU A 41 -8.20 -22.33 1.18
N GLY A 42 -8.92 -21.54 1.97
CA GLY A 42 -8.88 -21.57 3.44
C GLY A 42 -7.66 -20.89 4.08
N LEU A 43 -6.79 -20.28 3.27
CA LEU A 43 -5.60 -19.56 3.71
C LEU A 43 -5.84 -18.05 3.76
N ALA A 44 -5.28 -17.40 4.79
CA ALA A 44 -5.35 -15.96 5.00
C ALA A 44 -4.20 -15.29 4.24
N ILE A 45 -4.55 -14.47 3.26
CA ILE A 45 -3.60 -13.82 2.36
C ILE A 45 -3.68 -12.32 2.60
N SER A 46 -2.51 -11.69 2.71
CA SER A 46 -2.38 -10.25 2.94
C SER A 46 -1.44 -9.64 1.89
N PRO A 47 -1.93 -9.40 0.65
CA PRO A 47 -1.06 -9.15 -0.50
C PRO A 47 -0.13 -7.95 -0.37
N ASP A 48 -0.60 -6.84 0.21
CA ASP A 48 0.18 -5.63 0.37
C ASP A 48 1.25 -5.77 1.46
N ILE A 49 0.90 -6.42 2.57
CA ILE A 49 1.84 -6.80 3.63
C ILE A 49 2.91 -7.75 3.10
N ASP A 50 2.51 -8.79 2.37
CA ASP A 50 3.41 -9.81 1.84
C ASP A 50 4.36 -9.19 0.81
N THR A 51 3.85 -8.34 -0.08
CA THR A 51 4.66 -7.56 -1.03
C THR A 51 5.70 -6.69 -0.31
N LEU A 52 5.32 -6.01 0.77
CA LEU A 52 6.25 -5.19 1.55
C LEU A 52 7.30 -6.06 2.24
N LEU A 53 6.91 -7.14 2.92
CA LEU A 53 7.83 -8.06 3.57
C LEU A 53 8.85 -8.64 2.58
N TYR A 54 8.41 -9.08 1.40
CA TYR A 54 9.31 -9.59 0.36
C TYR A 54 10.26 -8.51 -0.14
N THR A 55 9.76 -7.29 -0.37
CA THR A 55 10.58 -6.18 -0.88
C THR A 55 11.69 -5.82 0.11
N LEU A 56 11.33 -5.67 1.39
CA LEU A 56 12.27 -5.25 2.43
C LEU A 56 13.25 -6.36 2.85
N ALA A 57 12.88 -7.63 2.70
CA ALA A 57 13.76 -8.75 2.97
C ALA A 57 14.71 -9.10 1.79
N GLY A 58 14.65 -8.35 0.67
CA GLY A 58 15.39 -8.67 -0.55
C GLY A 58 14.94 -9.99 -1.21
N LYS A 59 13.66 -10.34 -1.03
CA LYS A 59 13.05 -11.59 -1.53
C LYS A 59 12.02 -11.37 -2.64
N ALA A 60 11.69 -10.14 -3.00
CA ALA A 60 10.71 -9.84 -4.04
C ALA A 60 11.22 -10.23 -5.44
N ASN A 61 10.34 -10.77 -6.28
CA ASN A 61 10.67 -11.09 -7.66
C ASN A 61 10.71 -9.83 -8.54
N ALA A 62 11.91 -9.41 -8.93
CA ALA A 62 12.09 -8.20 -9.73
C ALA A 62 11.59 -8.36 -11.17
N ALA A 63 11.69 -9.56 -11.74
CA ALA A 63 11.34 -9.83 -13.14
C ALA A 63 9.82 -9.91 -13.36
N GLN A 64 9.10 -10.59 -12.46
CA GLN A 64 7.64 -10.68 -12.48
C GLN A 64 6.99 -9.41 -11.94
N GLY A 65 7.68 -8.71 -11.03
CA GLY A 65 7.20 -7.48 -10.40
C GLY A 65 6.13 -7.69 -9.32
N TRP A 66 5.87 -8.95 -8.94
CA TRP A 66 5.03 -9.40 -7.84
C TRP A 66 5.53 -10.77 -7.34
N GLY A 67 5.14 -11.17 -6.14
CA GLY A 67 5.54 -12.46 -5.55
C GLY A 67 7.02 -12.51 -5.14
N ARG A 68 7.45 -13.71 -4.77
CA ARG A 68 8.78 -13.98 -4.21
C ARG A 68 9.74 -14.53 -5.28
N GLU A 69 11.01 -14.19 -5.16
CA GLU A 69 12.09 -14.72 -6.00
C GLU A 69 12.33 -16.20 -5.68
N GLY A 70 12.62 -17.00 -6.73
CA GLY A 70 12.90 -18.42 -6.58
C GLY A 70 11.67 -19.28 -6.20
N GLU A 71 10.46 -18.85 -6.56
CA GLU A 71 9.25 -19.65 -6.37
C GLU A 71 9.18 -20.87 -7.29
N THR A 72 8.59 -21.94 -6.76
CA THR A 72 8.11 -23.08 -7.53
C THR A 72 6.59 -23.15 -7.44
N TRP A 73 5.97 -23.83 -8.41
CA TRP A 73 4.51 -23.84 -8.59
C TRP A 73 3.93 -25.24 -8.46
N SER A 74 4.58 -26.09 -7.65
CA SER A 74 4.24 -27.52 -7.54
C SER A 74 2.87 -27.69 -6.89
N PHE A 75 2.59 -26.91 -5.84
CA PHE A 75 1.29 -26.87 -5.18
C PHE A 75 0.18 -26.48 -6.17
N LEU A 76 0.36 -25.37 -6.89
CA LEU A 76 -0.64 -24.88 -7.83
C LEU A 76 -0.91 -25.88 -8.97
N ALA A 77 0.14 -26.55 -9.47
CA ALA A 77 0.00 -27.60 -10.46
C ALA A 77 -0.80 -28.81 -9.93
N ALA A 78 -0.51 -29.25 -8.71
CA ALA A 78 -1.25 -30.33 -8.06
C ALA A 78 -2.71 -29.94 -7.78
N LEU A 79 -2.93 -28.73 -7.29
CA LEU A 79 -4.26 -28.18 -7.04
C LEU A 79 -5.11 -28.16 -8.32
N ARG A 80 -4.56 -27.66 -9.43
CA ARG A 80 -5.20 -27.67 -10.74
C ARG A 80 -5.56 -29.08 -11.19
N SER A 81 -4.68 -30.07 -10.96
CA SER A 81 -4.94 -31.47 -11.33
C SER A 81 -6.14 -32.08 -10.60
N LEU A 82 -6.52 -31.51 -9.46
CA LEU A 82 -7.68 -31.90 -8.66
C LEU A 82 -8.92 -31.03 -8.93
N GLY A 83 -8.85 -30.07 -9.86
CA GLY A 83 -9.94 -29.15 -10.19
C GLY A 83 -10.11 -27.98 -9.21
N GLY A 84 -9.09 -27.67 -8.40
CA GLY A 84 -9.09 -26.50 -7.54
C GLY A 84 -8.91 -25.19 -8.32
N GLU A 85 -9.25 -24.08 -7.67
CA GLU A 85 -9.07 -22.73 -8.23
C GLU A 85 -7.59 -22.37 -8.37
N ASP A 86 -7.20 -21.81 -9.51
CA ASP A 86 -5.82 -21.40 -9.82
C ASP A 86 -5.69 -19.98 -10.36
N TRP A 87 -6.77 -19.19 -10.26
CA TRP A 87 -6.83 -17.81 -10.73
C TRP A 87 -5.93 -16.88 -9.90
N PHE A 88 -5.63 -17.24 -8.65
CA PHE A 88 -4.66 -16.56 -7.79
C PHE A 88 -3.43 -17.44 -7.61
N ALA A 89 -2.27 -16.96 -8.07
CA ALA A 89 -1.05 -17.74 -8.07
C ALA A 89 -0.41 -17.78 -6.68
N LEU A 90 -0.38 -18.96 -6.06
CA LEU A 90 0.33 -19.21 -4.79
C LEU A 90 1.62 -19.99 -5.04
N GLY A 91 2.76 -19.35 -4.78
CA GLY A 91 4.06 -20.00 -4.84
C GLY A 91 4.30 -20.92 -3.64
N ASP A 92 5.09 -21.98 -3.83
CA ASP A 92 5.37 -22.96 -2.78
C ASP A 92 6.00 -22.34 -1.51
N GLY A 93 6.83 -21.31 -1.64
CA GLY A 93 7.38 -20.60 -0.47
C GLY A 93 6.49 -19.47 0.06
N ASP A 94 5.65 -18.87 -0.79
CA ASP A 94 4.60 -17.91 -0.41
C ASP A 94 3.59 -18.58 0.54
N LEU A 95 3.24 -19.84 0.26
CA LEU A 95 2.39 -20.66 1.12
C LEU A 95 2.88 -20.76 2.56
N ALA A 96 4.19 -20.67 2.82
CA ALA A 96 4.71 -20.72 4.18
C ALA A 96 4.15 -19.57 5.03
N LEU A 97 4.06 -18.35 4.47
CA LEU A 97 3.49 -17.20 5.17
C LEU A 97 2.00 -17.41 5.41
N HIS A 98 1.28 -17.84 4.37
CA HIS A 98 -0.17 -17.99 4.46
C HIS A 98 -0.57 -19.07 5.45
N VAL A 99 0.10 -20.23 5.43
CA VAL A 99 -0.15 -21.32 6.37
C VAL A 99 0.17 -20.90 7.81
N LEU A 100 1.34 -20.28 8.05
CA LEU A 100 1.72 -19.80 9.38
C LEU A 100 0.77 -18.72 9.89
N ARG A 101 0.43 -17.73 9.05
CA ARG A 101 -0.52 -16.66 9.38
C ARG A 101 -1.88 -17.25 9.73
N THR A 102 -2.44 -18.11 8.87
CA THR A 102 -3.73 -18.76 9.12
C THR A 102 -3.74 -19.50 10.44
N ALA A 103 -2.70 -20.30 10.72
CA ALA A 103 -2.62 -21.07 11.96
C ALA A 103 -2.56 -20.16 13.20
N ARG A 104 -1.77 -19.09 13.15
CA ARG A 104 -1.63 -18.15 14.28
C ARG A 104 -2.87 -17.28 14.49
N CYS A 105 -3.50 -16.79 13.41
CA CYS A 105 -4.79 -16.11 13.49
C CYS A 105 -5.86 -17.02 14.09
N ALA A 106 -5.91 -18.29 13.68
CA ALA A 106 -6.84 -19.28 14.26
C ALA A 106 -6.57 -19.56 15.74
N ALA A 107 -5.34 -19.34 16.21
CA ALA A 107 -4.97 -19.40 17.62
C ALA A 107 -5.28 -18.10 18.40
N GLY A 108 -5.83 -17.07 17.73
CA GLY A 108 -6.22 -15.80 18.33
C GLY A 108 -5.11 -14.75 18.40
N GLU A 109 -3.98 -14.97 17.72
CA GLU A 109 -2.93 -13.95 17.62
C GLU A 109 -3.34 -12.84 16.64
N PRO A 110 -3.15 -11.55 16.98
CA PRO A 110 -3.48 -10.45 16.08
C PRO A 110 -2.51 -10.40 14.89
N LEU A 111 -3.01 -9.94 13.74
CA LEU A 111 -2.24 -9.85 12.49
C LEU A 111 -0.98 -9.00 12.66
N SER A 112 -1.08 -7.90 13.42
CA SER A 112 0.03 -7.01 13.78
C SER A 112 1.19 -7.74 14.47
N ALA A 113 0.91 -8.61 15.44
CA ALA A 113 1.94 -9.40 16.12
C ALA A 113 2.59 -10.43 15.17
N ILE A 114 1.79 -11.07 14.32
CA ILE A 114 2.27 -12.05 13.34
C ILE A 114 3.23 -11.38 12.35
N ILE A 115 2.86 -10.22 11.81
CA ILE A 115 3.67 -9.45 10.87
C ILE A 115 4.97 -8.98 11.52
N ALA A 116 4.91 -8.48 12.77
CA ALA A 116 6.10 -8.07 13.50
C ALA A 116 7.11 -9.20 13.66
N ASP A 117 6.64 -10.43 13.90
CA ASP A 117 7.51 -11.60 13.99
C ASP A 117 8.08 -12.03 12.64
N PHE A 118 7.29 -11.97 11.56
CA PHE A 118 7.80 -12.23 10.21
C PHE A 118 8.88 -11.21 9.82
N ALA A 119 8.65 -9.92 10.08
CA ALA A 119 9.62 -8.87 9.85
C ALA A 119 10.92 -9.12 10.61
N ARG A 120 10.83 -9.46 11.90
CA ARG A 120 11.97 -9.79 12.76
C ARG A 120 12.73 -11.02 12.25
N ALA A 121 12.03 -12.08 11.86
CA ALA A 121 12.64 -13.30 11.34
C ALA A 121 13.41 -13.07 10.03
N TRP A 122 13.03 -12.05 9.26
CA TRP A 122 13.71 -11.66 8.02
C TRP A 122 14.68 -10.49 8.18
N GLY A 123 14.94 -10.04 9.40
CA GLY A 123 15.90 -8.97 9.68
C GLY A 123 15.46 -7.60 9.15
N ILE A 124 14.16 -7.37 8.99
CA ILE A 124 13.62 -6.08 8.56
C ILE A 124 13.66 -5.11 9.74
N GLY A 125 14.36 -3.99 9.56
CA GLY A 125 14.56 -2.97 10.60
C GLY A 125 13.45 -1.90 10.71
N ALA A 126 12.52 -1.85 9.76
CA ALA A 126 11.35 -0.97 9.82
C ALA A 126 10.20 -1.62 10.58
N ALA A 127 9.37 -0.81 11.23
CA ALA A 127 8.10 -1.29 11.77
C ALA A 127 7.08 -1.44 10.64
N ILE A 128 6.45 -2.61 10.56
CA ILE A 128 5.38 -2.89 9.58
C ILE A 128 4.11 -3.15 10.38
N LEU A 129 3.15 -2.24 10.26
CA LEU A 129 1.87 -2.29 10.95
C LEU A 129 0.76 -2.49 9.92
N PRO A 130 -0.11 -3.51 10.05
CA PRO A 130 -1.35 -3.53 9.29
C PRO A 130 -2.20 -2.31 9.71
N MET A 131 -2.99 -1.74 8.79
CA MET A 131 -3.86 -0.61 9.13
C MET A 131 -4.86 -0.98 10.24
N SER A 132 -5.24 -2.25 10.33
CA SER A 132 -6.21 -2.80 11.28
C SER A 132 -5.92 -4.28 11.53
N ASP A 133 -6.17 -4.76 12.75
CA ASP A 133 -6.26 -6.19 13.06
C ASP A 133 -7.67 -6.74 12.78
N ASP A 134 -8.68 -5.85 12.76
CA ASP A 134 -10.05 -6.17 12.38
C ASP A 134 -10.17 -6.24 10.83
N PRO A 135 -11.01 -7.11 10.27
CA PRO A 135 -11.13 -7.28 8.83
C PRO A 135 -11.75 -6.05 8.14
N VAL A 136 -11.12 -5.64 7.05
CA VAL A 136 -11.64 -4.63 6.12
C VAL A 136 -11.49 -5.17 4.71
N ALA A 137 -12.56 -5.17 3.91
CA ALA A 137 -12.54 -5.74 2.56
C ALA A 137 -12.93 -4.70 1.50
N THR A 138 -12.05 -4.49 0.54
CA THR A 138 -12.34 -3.67 -0.65
C THR A 138 -13.29 -4.43 -1.57
N VAL A 139 -14.41 -3.80 -1.90
CA VAL A 139 -15.38 -4.31 -2.87
C VAL A 139 -15.58 -3.29 -3.98
N VAL A 140 -15.46 -3.76 -5.21
CA VAL A 140 -15.58 -2.97 -6.43
C VAL A 140 -16.98 -3.15 -7.00
N GLU A 141 -17.73 -2.06 -7.12
CA GLU A 141 -19.05 -2.07 -7.76
C GLU A 141 -18.89 -1.96 -9.28
N THR A 142 -19.54 -2.85 -10.01
CA THR A 142 -19.48 -2.90 -11.47
C THR A 142 -20.87 -3.06 -12.07
N GLY A 143 -20.99 -2.88 -13.39
CA GLY A 143 -22.24 -3.17 -14.11
C GLY A 143 -22.67 -4.64 -14.08
N GLU A 144 -21.77 -5.54 -13.68
CA GLU A 144 -22.03 -6.98 -13.52
C GLU A 144 -22.39 -7.35 -12.06
N GLY A 145 -22.38 -6.36 -11.16
CA GLY A 145 -22.57 -6.54 -9.72
C GLY A 145 -21.27 -6.32 -8.91
N PRO A 146 -21.35 -6.49 -7.57
CA PRO A 146 -20.21 -6.30 -6.68
C PRO A 146 -19.17 -7.41 -6.85
N LEU A 147 -17.88 -7.04 -6.91
CA LEU A 147 -16.75 -7.98 -6.97
C LEU A 147 -15.78 -7.73 -5.81
N ALA A 148 -15.42 -8.81 -5.10
CA ALA A 148 -14.30 -8.78 -4.16
C ALA A 148 -13.01 -8.35 -4.88
N PHE A 149 -12.17 -7.55 -4.22
CA PHE A 149 -11.07 -6.88 -4.90
C PHE A 149 -10.15 -7.82 -5.69
N GLN A 150 -9.69 -8.93 -5.10
CA GLN A 150 -8.78 -9.86 -5.80
C GLN A 150 -9.43 -10.59 -6.98
N ARG A 151 -10.76 -10.80 -6.93
CA ARG A 151 -11.53 -11.33 -8.07
C ARG A 151 -11.58 -10.30 -9.19
N TYR A 152 -11.83 -9.03 -8.86
CA TYR A 152 -11.76 -7.94 -9.83
C TYR A 152 -10.35 -7.77 -10.42
N PHE A 153 -9.34 -7.69 -9.56
CA PHE A 153 -7.98 -7.30 -9.93
C PHE A 153 -7.22 -8.42 -10.65
N VAL A 154 -7.26 -9.64 -10.13
CA VAL A 154 -6.48 -10.79 -10.63
C VAL A 154 -7.31 -11.64 -11.59
N GLU A 155 -8.43 -12.20 -11.13
CA GLU A 155 -9.23 -13.12 -11.95
C GLU A 155 -9.84 -12.42 -13.17
N ARG A 156 -10.45 -11.26 -12.96
CA ARG A 156 -11.07 -10.44 -14.01
C ARG A 156 -10.11 -9.41 -14.61
N ARG A 157 -8.82 -9.42 -14.22
CA ARG A 157 -7.75 -8.57 -14.78
C ARG A 157 -8.09 -7.08 -14.81
N SER A 158 -8.88 -6.61 -13.86
CA SER A 158 -9.43 -5.24 -13.82
C SER A 158 -10.22 -4.85 -15.07
N GLU A 159 -10.73 -5.80 -15.87
CA GLU A 159 -11.47 -5.52 -17.11
C GLU A 159 -12.86 -4.89 -16.87
N PRO A 160 -13.69 -5.35 -15.89
CA PRO A 160 -14.98 -4.73 -15.62
C PRO A 160 -14.86 -3.23 -15.33
N ALA A 161 -15.81 -2.43 -15.82
CA ALA A 161 -15.83 -1.00 -15.53
C ALA A 161 -16.29 -0.73 -14.09
N VAL A 162 -15.54 0.10 -13.37
CA VAL A 162 -15.83 0.44 -11.98
C VAL A 162 -16.83 1.59 -11.90
N GLN A 163 -17.85 1.41 -11.07
CA GLN A 163 -18.87 2.43 -10.79
C GLN A 163 -18.60 3.14 -9.46
N SER A 164 -18.14 2.38 -8.46
CA SER A 164 -17.69 2.88 -7.16
C SER A 164 -16.87 1.82 -6.43
N VAL A 165 -16.21 2.22 -5.34
CA VAL A 165 -15.48 1.33 -4.44
C VAL A 165 -16.05 1.51 -3.03
N ARG A 166 -16.25 0.41 -2.31
CA ARG A 166 -16.66 0.42 -0.91
C ARG A 166 -15.72 -0.44 -0.06
N PHE A 167 -15.65 -0.14 1.23
CA PHE A 167 -14.79 -0.84 2.18
C PHE A 167 -15.64 -1.46 3.28
N GLU A 168 -15.94 -2.75 3.14
CA GLU A 168 -16.76 -3.47 4.12
C GLU A 168 -15.96 -3.66 5.42
N GLY A 169 -16.61 -3.42 6.56
CA GLY A 169 -15.96 -3.49 7.89
C GLY A 169 -15.23 -2.22 8.34
N ALA A 170 -14.85 -1.33 7.41
CA ALA A 170 -14.05 -0.14 7.71
C ALA A 170 -14.67 0.77 8.78
N GLY A 171 -15.99 0.96 8.75
CA GLY A 171 -16.70 1.82 9.71
C GLY A 171 -16.67 1.33 11.17
N THR A 172 -16.33 0.06 11.41
CA THR A 172 -16.24 -0.54 12.76
C THR A 172 -14.83 -1.05 13.10
N ALA A 173 -13.93 -1.12 12.12
CA ALA A 173 -12.56 -1.57 12.30
C ALA A 173 -11.79 -0.62 13.22
N ARG A 174 -10.90 -1.18 14.03
CA ARG A 174 -10.00 -0.42 14.89
C ARG A 174 -8.58 -0.47 14.34
N PRO A 175 -7.84 0.65 14.42
CA PRO A 175 -6.43 0.67 14.09
C PRO A 175 -5.67 -0.42 14.85
N ALA A 176 -4.73 -1.08 14.18
CA ALA A 176 -3.88 -2.07 14.84
C ALA A 176 -3.02 -1.41 15.94
N SER A 177 -2.51 -2.22 16.86
CA SER A 177 -1.65 -1.73 17.95
C SER A 177 -0.42 -0.97 17.40
N GLY A 178 -0.18 0.24 17.93
CA GLY A 178 0.95 1.09 17.54
C GLY A 178 0.68 2.03 16.37
N VAL A 179 -0.43 1.87 15.64
CA VAL A 179 -0.75 2.66 14.45
C VAL A 179 -1.00 4.13 14.81
N ILE A 180 -1.84 4.39 15.80
CA ILE A 180 -2.22 5.76 16.20
C ILE A 180 -1.05 6.45 16.90
N GLU A 181 -0.34 5.71 17.74
CA GLU A 181 0.86 6.20 18.41
C GLU A 181 1.94 6.59 17.41
N ALA A 182 2.15 5.80 16.35
CA ALA A 182 3.10 6.11 15.29
C ALA A 182 2.72 7.40 14.55
N ILE A 183 1.44 7.58 14.19
CA ILE A 183 0.95 8.79 13.51
C ILE A 183 1.22 10.03 14.36
N HIS A 184 0.85 10.01 15.65
CA HIS A 184 1.01 11.17 16.52
C HIS A 184 2.48 11.47 16.89
N ALA A 185 3.35 10.45 16.88
CA ALA A 185 4.77 10.60 17.18
C ALA A 185 5.64 10.86 15.93
N ALA A 186 5.04 10.93 14.74
CA ALA A 186 5.77 11.17 13.51
C ALA A 186 6.33 12.60 13.47
N ASP A 187 7.51 12.75 12.88
CA ASP A 187 8.04 14.05 12.44
C ASP A 187 7.61 14.37 10.99
N ALA A 188 7.24 13.35 10.21
CA ALA A 188 6.66 13.46 8.88
C ALA A 188 5.76 12.25 8.58
N ILE A 189 4.64 12.50 7.91
CA ILE A 189 3.73 11.46 7.42
C ILE A 189 3.75 11.50 5.90
N LEU A 190 4.05 10.36 5.28
CA LEU A 190 4.11 10.25 3.82
C LEU A 190 2.98 9.36 3.30
N ILE A 191 2.33 9.79 2.23
CA ILE A 191 1.43 8.94 1.45
C ILE A 191 2.20 8.45 0.22
N ALA A 192 2.39 7.14 0.13
CA ALA A 192 3.18 6.56 -0.94
C ALA A 192 2.51 6.71 -2.32
N PRO A 193 3.25 6.56 -3.45
CA PRO A 193 2.70 6.62 -4.81
C PRO A 193 1.94 5.33 -5.16
N SER A 194 0.98 4.99 -4.31
CA SER A 194 0.08 3.85 -4.41
C SER A 194 -1.23 4.26 -5.09
N ASN A 195 -2.12 3.30 -5.35
CA ASN A 195 -3.43 3.62 -5.90
C ASN A 195 -4.27 4.36 -4.85
N PRO A 196 -4.77 5.59 -5.12
CA PRO A 196 -5.56 6.33 -4.14
C PRO A 196 -6.80 5.56 -3.68
N PHE A 197 -7.56 4.99 -4.61
CA PHE A 197 -8.85 4.33 -4.35
C PHE A 197 -8.75 2.94 -3.75
N LEU A 198 -7.69 2.20 -4.08
CA LEU A 198 -7.56 0.78 -3.72
C LEU A 198 -6.52 0.53 -2.63
N SER A 199 -5.55 1.43 -2.46
CA SER A 199 -4.43 1.22 -1.54
C SER A 199 -4.39 2.24 -0.41
N ILE A 200 -4.88 3.47 -0.61
CA ILE A 200 -4.85 4.52 0.43
C ILE A 200 -6.23 4.73 1.05
N ASP A 201 -7.27 4.82 0.24
CA ASP A 201 -8.65 4.99 0.70
C ASP A 201 -9.13 3.90 1.67
N PRO A 202 -8.73 2.61 1.59
CA PRO A 202 -9.05 1.64 2.64
C PRO A 202 -8.55 2.07 4.04
N LEU A 203 -7.35 2.66 4.13
CA LEU A 203 -6.83 3.19 5.40
C LEU A 203 -7.67 4.39 5.85
N LEU A 204 -7.98 5.30 4.93
CA LEU A 204 -8.76 6.51 5.22
C LEU A 204 -10.24 6.23 5.53
N ALA A 205 -10.75 5.08 5.12
CA ALA A 205 -12.10 4.63 5.42
C ALA A 205 -12.28 4.18 6.88
N VAL A 206 -11.18 3.89 7.59
CA VAL A 206 -11.21 3.60 9.03
C VAL A 206 -11.28 4.93 9.80
N PRO A 207 -12.39 5.23 10.51
CA PRO A 207 -12.62 6.57 11.06
C PRO A 207 -11.53 7.05 12.02
N ALA A 208 -11.01 6.16 12.87
CA ALA A 208 -9.97 6.50 13.84
C ALA A 208 -8.62 6.81 13.18
N LEU A 209 -8.29 6.16 12.05
CA LEU A 209 -7.11 6.49 11.26
C LEU A 209 -7.24 7.88 10.62
N ARG A 210 -8.40 8.16 10.02
CA ARG A 210 -8.68 9.47 9.42
C ARG A 210 -8.63 10.59 10.46
N ALA A 211 -9.17 10.35 11.66
CA ALA A 211 -9.11 11.29 12.77
C ALA A 211 -7.66 11.55 13.21
N ALA A 212 -6.88 10.50 13.45
CA ALA A 212 -5.49 10.64 13.87
C ALA A 212 -4.63 11.39 12.84
N LEU A 213 -4.85 11.17 11.53
CA LEU A 213 -4.16 11.94 10.48
C LEU A 213 -4.56 13.42 10.49
N GLY A 214 -5.82 13.75 10.76
CA GLY A 214 -6.28 15.14 10.88
C GLY A 214 -5.84 15.84 12.18
N GLU A 215 -5.54 15.07 13.22
CA GLU A 215 -5.03 15.56 14.51
C GLU A 215 -3.49 15.59 14.56
N ALA A 216 -2.81 14.98 13.59
CA ALA A 216 -1.37 14.92 13.52
C ALA A 216 -0.75 16.33 13.38
N HIS A 217 0.33 16.57 14.12
CA HIS A 217 1.10 17.81 14.02
C HIS A 217 2.16 17.76 12.91
N ALA A 218 2.51 16.55 12.46
CA ALA A 218 3.49 16.36 11.41
C ALA A 218 2.91 16.74 10.04
N PRO A 219 3.72 17.31 9.14
CA PRO A 219 3.31 17.55 7.76
C PRO A 219 2.99 16.24 7.05
N VAL A 220 1.89 16.24 6.30
CA VAL A 220 1.45 15.11 5.49
C VAL A 220 1.80 15.38 4.03
N VAL A 221 2.73 14.59 3.48
CA VAL A 221 3.21 14.74 2.09
C VAL A 221 2.86 13.52 1.27
N ALA A 222 2.12 13.71 0.17
CA ALA A 222 1.89 12.64 -0.80
C ALA A 222 2.97 12.63 -1.89
N VAL A 223 3.26 11.44 -2.42
CA VAL A 223 3.96 11.28 -3.70
C VAL A 223 2.94 10.88 -4.75
N SER A 224 2.83 11.63 -5.84
CA SER A 224 1.85 11.34 -6.88
C SER A 224 2.14 10.01 -7.57
N PRO A 225 1.12 9.17 -7.83
CA PRO A 225 1.26 7.96 -8.65
C PRO A 225 1.21 8.25 -10.16
N ILE A 226 1.04 9.51 -10.56
CA ILE A 226 0.94 9.95 -11.96
C ILE A 226 2.31 10.41 -12.48
N ILE A 227 2.63 10.00 -13.71
CA ILE A 227 3.82 10.38 -14.47
C ILE A 227 3.40 10.61 -15.93
N GLY A 228 3.59 11.82 -16.46
CA GLY A 228 3.32 12.16 -17.85
C GLY A 228 1.86 11.96 -18.27
N GLY A 229 0.91 12.22 -17.36
CA GLY A 229 -0.53 12.00 -17.60
C GLY A 229 -0.97 10.52 -17.59
N ALA A 230 -0.10 9.61 -17.11
CA ALA A 230 -0.40 8.19 -16.98
C ALA A 230 -0.05 7.67 -15.58
N ALA A 231 -0.72 6.61 -15.14
CA ALA A 231 -0.30 5.88 -13.94
C ALA A 231 0.80 4.88 -14.30
N VAL A 232 1.81 4.73 -13.42
CA VAL A 232 2.98 3.87 -13.68
C VAL A 232 2.61 2.37 -13.71
N LYS A 233 1.77 1.94 -12.77
CA LYS A 233 1.32 0.55 -12.63
C LYS A 233 -0.11 0.49 -12.08
N GLY A 234 -0.77 -0.62 -12.37
CA GLY A 234 -2.11 -0.91 -11.84
C GLY A 234 -3.22 -0.05 -12.47
N PRO A 235 -4.45 -0.16 -11.95
CA PRO A 235 -5.62 0.38 -12.61
C PRO A 235 -5.88 1.86 -12.25
N THR A 236 -4.94 2.59 -11.64
CA THR A 236 -5.19 3.97 -11.14
C THR A 236 -5.76 4.88 -12.24
N ALA A 237 -5.09 5.00 -13.38
CA ALA A 237 -5.58 5.84 -14.49
C ALA A 237 -6.88 5.33 -15.12
N LYS A 238 -7.16 4.02 -15.04
CA LYS A 238 -8.45 3.45 -15.47
C LYS A 238 -9.56 3.88 -14.52
N LEU A 239 -9.35 3.68 -13.21
CA LEU A 239 -10.31 4.03 -12.16
C LEU A 239 -10.62 5.52 -12.16
N MET A 240 -9.60 6.39 -12.29
CA MET A 240 -9.84 7.83 -12.38
C MET A 240 -10.80 8.15 -13.53
N ARG A 241 -10.56 7.62 -14.74
CA ARG A 241 -11.44 7.86 -15.90
C ARG A 241 -12.84 7.31 -15.69
N GLU A 242 -12.96 6.10 -15.15
CA GLU A 242 -14.25 5.43 -14.92
C GLU A 242 -15.08 6.12 -13.82
N LEU A 243 -14.40 6.71 -12.83
CA LEU A 243 -15.00 7.52 -11.77
C LEU A 243 -15.16 8.99 -12.18
N GLY A 244 -14.98 9.34 -13.46
CA GLY A 244 -15.23 10.67 -13.99
C GLY A 244 -14.17 11.72 -13.62
N GLN A 245 -12.97 11.30 -13.23
CA GLN A 245 -11.85 12.16 -12.90
C GLN A 245 -10.82 12.24 -14.05
N GLU A 246 -10.18 13.39 -14.17
CA GLU A 246 -9.03 13.57 -15.06
C GLU A 246 -7.81 12.84 -14.50
N VAL A 247 -6.96 12.28 -15.37
CA VAL A 247 -5.69 11.66 -14.95
C VAL A 247 -4.63 12.74 -14.82
N SER A 248 -4.65 13.46 -13.71
CA SER A 248 -3.73 14.59 -13.45
C SER A 248 -3.30 14.68 -11.99
N ASN A 249 -2.19 15.37 -11.75
CA ASN A 249 -1.74 15.68 -10.39
C ASN A 249 -2.73 16.60 -9.65
N ALA A 250 -3.46 17.45 -10.37
CA ALA A 250 -4.55 18.26 -9.81
C ALA A 250 -5.68 17.39 -9.26
N SER A 251 -6.08 16.33 -9.97
CA SER A 251 -7.07 15.39 -9.45
C SER A 251 -6.56 14.61 -8.23
N ILE A 252 -5.27 14.25 -8.17
CA ILE A 252 -4.67 13.64 -6.97
C ILE A 252 -4.67 14.60 -5.77
N ALA A 253 -4.26 15.86 -5.98
CA ALA A 253 -4.28 16.88 -4.93
C ALA A 253 -5.71 17.15 -4.43
N ALA A 254 -6.70 17.17 -5.34
CA ALA A 254 -8.10 17.32 -4.99
C ALA A 254 -8.67 16.12 -4.23
N HIS A 255 -8.26 14.89 -4.58
CA HIS A 255 -8.67 13.67 -3.89
C HIS A 255 -8.22 13.67 -2.42
N TYR A 256 -7.02 14.18 -2.15
CA TYR A 256 -6.48 14.32 -0.79
C TYR A 256 -6.69 15.72 -0.18
N HIS A 257 -7.64 16.50 -0.69
CA HIS A 257 -7.90 17.84 -0.18
C HIS A 257 -8.20 17.82 1.32
N GLY A 258 -7.52 18.71 2.07
CA GLY A 258 -7.64 18.81 3.53
C GLY A 258 -6.95 17.69 4.31
N LEU A 259 -6.25 16.78 3.63
CA LEU A 259 -5.41 15.74 4.24
C LEU A 259 -3.91 16.01 4.03
N ILE A 260 -3.50 16.46 2.84
CA ILE A 260 -2.09 16.68 2.51
C ILE A 260 -1.72 18.16 2.59
N ASP A 261 -0.51 18.42 3.05
CA ASP A 261 0.13 19.74 3.05
C ASP A 261 1.06 19.92 1.84
N GLY A 262 1.58 18.81 1.32
CA GLY A 262 2.54 18.77 0.21
C GLY A 262 2.28 17.65 -0.78
N LEU A 263 2.66 17.87 -2.04
CA LEU A 263 2.66 16.84 -3.08
C LEU A 263 3.99 16.84 -3.84
N VAL A 264 4.63 15.66 -3.90
CA VAL A 264 5.77 15.40 -4.78
C VAL A 264 5.24 14.89 -6.12
N ILE A 265 5.62 15.54 -7.22
CA ILE A 265 5.21 15.18 -8.58
C ILE A 265 6.40 14.88 -9.48
N HIS A 266 6.13 14.19 -10.60
CA HIS A 266 7.15 13.88 -11.59
C HIS A 266 7.75 15.16 -12.20
N SER A 267 9.06 15.14 -12.47
CA SER A 267 9.72 16.20 -13.23
C SER A 267 9.09 16.36 -14.60
N GLY A 268 8.50 17.53 -14.86
CA GLY A 268 7.86 17.85 -16.15
C GLY A 268 6.36 17.66 -16.19
N ASP A 269 5.73 17.17 -15.12
CA ASP A 269 4.27 17.16 -15.01
C ASP A 269 3.73 18.54 -14.61
N ASP A 270 2.47 18.80 -14.98
CA ASP A 270 1.73 19.98 -14.58
C ASP A 270 1.53 20.03 -13.05
N ALA A 271 1.78 21.22 -12.50
CA ALA A 271 1.74 21.53 -11.08
C ALA A 271 0.31 21.95 -10.65
N PRO A 272 -0.28 21.33 -9.62
CA PRO A 272 -1.52 21.83 -9.05
C PRO A 272 -1.26 23.09 -8.20
N GLU A 273 -2.20 24.05 -8.23
CA GLU A 273 -2.05 25.32 -7.51
C GLU A 273 -2.43 25.23 -6.02
N SER A 274 -3.06 24.13 -5.59
CA SER A 274 -3.74 24.03 -4.29
C SER A 274 -2.88 23.52 -3.13
N VAL A 275 -1.62 23.14 -3.36
CA VAL A 275 -0.77 22.45 -2.38
C VAL A 275 0.70 22.83 -2.58
N GLU A 276 1.54 22.72 -1.54
CA GLU A 276 2.98 22.88 -1.71
C GLU A 276 3.56 21.76 -2.58
N LEU A 277 4.57 22.10 -3.39
CA LEU A 277 5.08 21.18 -4.39
C LEU A 277 6.57 20.96 -4.30
N ALA A 278 6.96 19.73 -4.64
CA ALA A 278 8.32 19.40 -5.00
C ALA A 278 8.34 18.55 -6.27
N HIS A 279 9.36 18.74 -7.10
CA HIS A 279 9.51 18.02 -8.37
C HIS A 279 10.73 17.11 -8.31
N THR A 280 10.57 15.86 -8.74
CA THR A 280 11.67 14.92 -8.94
C THR A 280 11.25 13.83 -9.93
N ASP A 281 12.18 13.04 -10.47
CA ASP A 281 11.81 11.88 -11.30
C ASP A 281 11.10 10.82 -10.43
N THR A 282 9.78 10.81 -10.34
CA THR A 282 9.07 9.84 -9.47
C THR A 282 9.14 8.37 -9.95
N MET A 283 9.78 8.07 -11.09
CA MET A 283 9.91 6.71 -11.60
C MET A 283 11.00 5.93 -10.84
N MET A 284 10.60 5.02 -9.95
CA MET A 284 11.52 4.19 -9.15
C MET A 284 11.94 2.90 -9.86
N ARG A 285 12.99 2.93 -10.69
CA ARG A 285 13.50 1.75 -11.43
C ARG A 285 14.50 0.96 -10.60
N ASP A 286 15.42 1.65 -9.95
CA ASP A 286 16.48 1.04 -9.14
C ASP A 286 16.47 1.56 -7.70
N GLU A 287 17.53 1.29 -6.95
CA GLU A 287 17.67 1.74 -5.57
C GLU A 287 17.90 3.25 -5.44
N GLN A 288 18.69 3.85 -6.33
CA GLN A 288 19.01 5.27 -6.30
C GLN A 288 17.76 6.10 -6.56
N ASP A 289 16.90 5.65 -7.48
CA ASP A 289 15.62 6.31 -7.72
C ASP A 289 14.72 6.31 -6.47
N LYS A 290 14.65 5.18 -5.74
CA LYS A 290 13.84 5.08 -4.52
C LYS A 290 14.33 6.04 -3.45
N VAL A 291 15.66 6.09 -3.24
CA VAL A 291 16.29 7.02 -2.28
C VAL A 291 16.00 8.47 -2.67
N ARG A 292 16.16 8.82 -3.94
CA ARG A 292 15.91 10.19 -4.42
C ARG A 292 14.47 10.65 -4.19
N VAL A 293 13.48 9.79 -4.47
CA VAL A 293 12.06 10.12 -4.22
C VAL A 293 11.79 10.24 -2.72
N ALA A 294 12.34 9.34 -1.91
CA ALA A 294 12.23 9.40 -0.45
C ALA A 294 12.83 10.70 0.12
N GLU A 295 14.05 11.07 -0.29
CA GLU A 295 14.72 12.29 0.13
C GLU A 295 13.93 13.55 -0.27
N MET A 296 13.33 13.56 -1.47
CA MET A 296 12.51 14.67 -1.92
C MET A 296 11.25 14.84 -1.07
N ALA A 297 10.55 13.74 -0.76
CA ALA A 297 9.38 13.76 0.11
C ALA A 297 9.73 14.25 1.52
N LEU A 298 10.85 13.77 2.08
CA LEU A 298 11.35 14.22 3.38
C LEU A 298 11.79 15.70 3.37
N MET A 299 12.38 16.17 2.28
CA MET A 299 12.76 17.57 2.12
C MET A 299 11.54 18.48 2.09
N LEU A 300 10.51 18.11 1.33
CA LEU A 300 9.25 18.86 1.27
C LEU A 300 8.58 18.90 2.65
N ALA A 301 8.51 17.75 3.34
CA ALA A 301 7.97 17.68 4.70
C ALA A 301 8.72 18.63 5.65
N ARG A 302 10.06 18.62 5.66
CA ARG A 302 10.86 19.54 6.49
C ARG A 302 10.64 21.00 6.13
N SER A 303 10.48 21.33 4.85
CA SER A 303 10.18 22.68 4.40
C SER A 303 8.85 23.17 4.99
N ILE A 304 7.80 22.35 4.91
CA ILE A 304 6.47 22.66 5.45
C ILE A 304 6.52 22.83 6.97
N ALA A 305 7.14 21.89 7.69
CA ALA A 305 7.26 21.94 9.15
C ALA A 305 8.04 23.15 9.69
N SER A 306 8.86 23.80 8.85
CA SER A 306 9.67 24.96 9.24
C SER A 306 8.95 26.30 9.11
N ARG A 307 7.70 26.33 8.62
CA ARG A 307 6.88 27.53 8.43
C ARG A 307 6.02 27.84 9.65
#